data_AF-A0A0A9DK02-F1
#
_entry.id   AF-A0A0A9DK02-F1
#
_cell.length_a   1.000
_cell.length_b   1.000
_cell.length_c   1.000
_cell.angle_alpha   90.00
_cell.angle_beta   90.00
_cell.angle_gamma   90.00
#
_symmetry.space_group_name_H-M   'P 1'
#
loop_
_entity.id
_entity.type
_entity.pdbx_description
1 polymer ?
#
loop_
_entity_poly.entity_id
_entity_poly.type
_entity_poly.pdbx_seq_one_letter_code
_entity_poly.pdbx_strand_id
1 'polypeptide(L)'
;MTNRKDLLDEALLRPRRLEVHIEINLPDENGRLQILQIHTNKMKESSFLSPDVNLQELGCVVLLTGNPYKHIYQRAMHLVEQVKVSRGSPLVTCLLEGPAGSAKSAVAATVGIDSDFAYVKVISAETMIGFSESSNCARICKVFEDAYKSQLAS
;
A
#
# COMPACT_ATOMS: atom_id res chain seq x y z
N MET A 1 4.36 -2.59 7.22
CA MET A 1 4.09 -3.73 6.32
C MET A 1 4.71 -4.97 6.92
N THR A 2 4.00 -6.09 7.05
CA THR A 2 4.59 -7.34 7.56
C THR A 2 4.14 -8.56 6.75
N ASN A 3 5.04 -9.55 6.63
CA ASN A 3 4.71 -10.88 6.09
C ASN A 3 4.46 -11.91 7.20
N ARG A 4 4.76 -11.56 8.47
CA ARG A 4 4.65 -12.42 9.65
C ARG A 4 4.05 -11.62 10.80
N LYS A 5 2.74 -11.73 10.98
CA LYS A 5 1.99 -11.03 12.04
C LYS A 5 2.30 -11.60 13.42
N ASP A 6 2.54 -12.90 13.47
CA ASP A 6 2.92 -13.72 14.62
C ASP A 6 4.22 -13.28 15.32
N LEU A 7 5.05 -12.50 14.64
CA LEU A 7 6.30 -11.95 15.18
C LEU A 7 6.20 -10.49 15.64
N LEU A 8 5.04 -9.86 15.48
CA LEU A 8 4.81 -8.51 15.98
C LEU A 8 4.40 -8.57 17.45
N ASP A 9 4.98 -7.69 18.26
CA ASP A 9 4.62 -7.55 19.67
C ASP A 9 3.16 -7.08 19.78
N GLU A 10 2.36 -7.78 20.60
CA GLU A 10 0.98 -7.41 20.96
C GLU A 10 0.87 -5.97 21.49
N ALA A 11 1.95 -5.43 22.09
CA ALA A 11 2.02 -4.04 22.50
C ALA A 11 1.92 -3.04 21.33
N LEU A 12 2.28 -3.44 20.10
CA LEU A 12 2.14 -2.62 18.89
C LEU A 12 0.73 -2.69 18.29
N LEU A 13 -0.04 -3.74 18.60
CA LEU A 13 -1.42 -3.95 18.14
C LEU A 13 -2.46 -3.19 18.97
N ARG A 14 -2.04 -2.49 20.03
CA ARG A 14 -2.95 -1.72 20.87
C ARG A 14 -3.48 -0.46 20.15
N PRO A 15 -4.72 -0.03 20.46
CA PRO A 15 -5.29 1.22 19.95
C PRO A 15 -4.33 2.41 20.17
N ARG A 16 -4.27 3.35 19.20
CA ARG A 16 -3.30 4.46 19.06
C ARG A 16 -1.89 4.12 18.53
N ARG A 17 -1.60 2.86 18.17
CA ARG A 17 -0.31 2.49 17.54
C ARG A 17 -0.52 1.97 16.12
N LEU A 18 -0.84 0.69 15.97
CA LEU A 18 -1.28 0.07 14.71
C LEU A 18 -2.76 -0.24 14.84
N GLU A 19 -3.60 0.78 14.71
CA GLU A 19 -5.02 0.66 15.03
C GLU A 19 -5.82 -0.11 13.96
N VAL A 20 -5.41 0.00 12.68
CA VAL A 20 -6.09 -0.69 11.58
C VAL A 20 -5.21 -1.79 10.99
N HIS A 21 -5.72 -3.01 11.00
CA HIS A 21 -5.11 -4.16 10.35
C HIS A 21 -5.86 -4.49 9.07
N ILE A 22 -5.13 -4.53 7.96
CA ILE A 22 -5.63 -4.92 6.64
C ILE A 22 -4.81 -6.12 6.16
N GLU A 23 -5.48 -7.27 6.08
CA GLU A 23 -4.91 -8.49 5.56
C GLU A 23 -5.01 -8.55 4.03
N ILE A 24 -3.90 -8.89 3.39
CA ILE A 24 -3.74 -8.99 1.94
C ILE A 24 -3.33 -10.41 1.57
N ASN A 25 -4.31 -11.18 1.09
CA ASN A 25 -4.07 -12.51 0.55
C ASN A 25 -3.44 -12.45 -0.84
N LEU A 26 -2.73 -13.52 -1.25
CA LEU A 26 -2.33 -13.62 -2.65
C LEU A 26 -3.57 -13.74 -3.53
N PRO A 27 -3.58 -13.12 -4.71
CA PRO A 27 -4.63 -13.33 -5.67
C PRO A 27 -4.51 -14.76 -6.23
N ASP A 28 -5.63 -15.49 -6.21
CA ASP A 28 -5.74 -16.79 -6.89
C ASP A 28 -5.54 -16.64 -8.40
N GLU A 29 -5.31 -17.74 -9.11
CA GLU A 29 -5.14 -17.77 -10.56
C GLU A 29 -6.29 -17.08 -11.32
N ASN A 30 -7.53 -17.33 -10.89
CA ASN A 30 -8.72 -16.63 -11.39
C ASN A 30 -8.71 -15.14 -11.05
N GLY A 31 -8.25 -14.81 -9.84
CA GLY A 31 -8.06 -13.44 -9.38
C GLY A 31 -7.08 -12.70 -10.26
N ARG A 32 -5.95 -13.31 -10.64
CA ARG A 32 -4.92 -12.74 -11.52
C ARG A 32 -5.40 -12.57 -12.96
N LEU A 33 -6.12 -13.56 -13.49
CA LEU A 33 -6.70 -13.51 -14.83
C LEU A 33 -7.68 -12.34 -14.99
N GLN A 34 -8.55 -12.12 -14.00
CA GLN A 34 -9.52 -11.01 -14.01
C GLN A 34 -8.84 -9.64 -14.07
N ILE A 35 -7.68 -9.47 -13.44
CA ILE A 35 -6.91 -8.21 -13.46
C ILE A 35 -6.40 -7.93 -14.85
N LEU A 36 -5.76 -8.96 -15.39
CA LEU A 36 -5.13 -8.90 -16.69
C LEU A 36 -6.21 -8.56 -17.68
N GLN A 37 -7.38 -9.18 -17.61
CA GLN A 37 -8.55 -8.83 -18.40
C GLN A 37 -8.99 -7.38 -18.20
N ILE A 38 -9.13 -6.86 -16.98
CA ILE A 38 -9.54 -5.46 -16.75
C ILE A 38 -8.57 -4.46 -17.39
N HIS A 39 -7.26 -4.70 -17.28
CA HIS A 39 -6.23 -3.77 -17.78
C HIS A 39 -5.94 -3.97 -19.27
N THR A 40 -5.97 -5.21 -19.76
CA THR A 40 -5.83 -5.52 -21.21
C THR A 40 -7.12 -5.32 -21.99
N ASN A 41 -8.29 -5.21 -21.37
CA ASN A 41 -9.52 -4.81 -22.08
C ASN A 41 -9.37 -3.39 -22.63
N LYS A 42 -8.81 -2.45 -21.86
CA LYS A 42 -8.50 -1.10 -22.35
C LYS A 42 -7.49 -1.09 -23.51
N MET A 43 -6.56 -2.06 -23.53
CA MET A 43 -5.54 -2.20 -24.59
C MET A 43 -6.03 -3.01 -25.81
N LYS A 44 -6.97 -3.95 -25.60
CA LYS A 44 -7.69 -4.68 -26.65
C LYS A 44 -8.65 -3.75 -27.39
N GLU A 45 -9.38 -2.92 -26.65
CA GLU A 45 -10.27 -1.90 -27.23
C GLU A 45 -9.49 -0.88 -28.06
N SER A 46 -8.25 -0.55 -27.67
CA SER A 46 -7.36 0.31 -28.46
C SER A 46 -6.59 -0.42 -29.58
N SER A 47 -6.88 -1.71 -29.83
CA SER A 47 -6.23 -2.56 -30.84
C SER A 47 -4.70 -2.61 -30.75
N PHE A 48 -4.12 -2.40 -29.56
CA PHE A 48 -2.67 -2.44 -29.32
C PHE A 48 -2.15 -3.82 -28.90
N LEU A 49 -3.04 -4.79 -28.72
CA LEU A 49 -2.68 -6.14 -28.28
C LEU A 49 -2.48 -7.08 -29.48
N SER A 50 -1.29 -7.66 -29.61
CA SER A 50 -1.03 -8.71 -30.60
C SER A 50 -1.88 -9.96 -30.32
N PRO A 51 -2.43 -10.65 -31.35
CA PRO A 51 -3.20 -11.88 -31.17
C PRO A 51 -2.41 -13.03 -30.49
N ASP A 52 -1.08 -12.94 -30.46
CA ASP A 52 -0.20 -13.94 -29.83
C ASP A 52 -0.10 -13.80 -28.30
N VAL A 53 -0.70 -12.75 -27.72
CA VAL A 53 -0.64 -12.49 -26.28
C VAL A 53 -1.64 -13.38 -25.53
N ASN A 54 -1.13 -14.46 -24.93
CA ASN A 54 -1.94 -15.32 -24.07
C ASN A 54 -2.05 -14.73 -22.65
N LEU A 55 -3.20 -14.13 -22.35
CA LEU A 55 -3.50 -13.54 -21.04
C LEU A 55 -3.48 -14.57 -19.90
N GLN A 56 -3.65 -15.86 -20.22
CA GLN A 56 -3.68 -16.95 -19.24
C GLN A 56 -2.28 -17.29 -18.72
N GLU A 57 -1.25 -17.27 -19.58
CA GLU A 57 0.14 -17.41 -19.17
C GLU A 57 0.65 -16.16 -18.43
N LEU A 58 0.29 -14.97 -18.91
CA LEU A 58 0.64 -13.70 -18.26
C LEU A 58 0.02 -13.57 -16.87
N GLY A 59 -1.17 -14.15 -16.65
CA GLY A 59 -1.85 -14.17 -15.35
C GLY A 59 -1.05 -14.89 -14.27
N CYS A 60 -0.13 -15.77 -14.65
CA CYS A 60 0.78 -16.42 -13.71
C CYS A 60 1.90 -15.47 -13.23
N VAL A 61 2.31 -14.52 -14.07
CA VAL A 61 3.46 -13.62 -13.83
C VAL A 61 3.03 -12.26 -13.26
N VAL A 62 1.83 -11.78 -13.58
CA VAL A 62 1.34 -10.46 -13.15
C VAL A 62 0.75 -10.55 -11.74
N LEU A 63 1.52 -10.10 -10.75
CA LEU A 63 1.11 -9.97 -9.34
C LEU A 63 0.29 -8.71 -9.03
N LEU A 64 -0.10 -7.93 -10.04
CA LEU A 64 -0.67 -6.62 -9.84
C LEU A 64 -2.19 -6.67 -9.98
N THR A 65 -2.89 -6.42 -8.85
CA THR A 65 -4.22 -5.77 -8.67
C THR A 65 -5.55 -6.52 -8.95
N GLY A 66 -5.76 -7.66 -8.28
CA GLY A 66 -6.97 -8.51 -8.26
C GLY A 66 -8.25 -7.85 -7.73
N ASN A 67 -9.42 -8.40 -8.07
CA ASN A 67 -10.67 -8.15 -7.33
C ASN A 67 -10.54 -8.23 -5.79
N PRO A 68 -9.72 -9.12 -5.18
CA PRO A 68 -9.47 -9.07 -3.72
C PRO A 68 -8.76 -7.78 -3.25
N TYR A 69 -8.18 -6.97 -4.12
CA TYR A 69 -7.56 -5.70 -3.72
C TYR A 69 -8.54 -4.53 -3.72
N LYS A 70 -9.69 -4.65 -4.39
CA LYS A 70 -10.67 -3.56 -4.51
C LYS A 70 -11.25 -3.18 -3.15
N HIS A 71 -11.61 -4.16 -2.34
CA HIS A 71 -12.13 -3.91 -0.99
C HIS A 71 -11.06 -3.35 -0.05
N ILE A 72 -9.81 -3.80 -0.21
CA ILE A 72 -8.65 -3.30 0.55
C ILE A 72 -8.39 -1.83 0.21
N TYR A 73 -8.34 -1.51 -1.08
CA TYR A 73 -8.17 -0.15 -1.57
C TYR A 73 -9.31 0.77 -1.11
N GLN A 74 -10.57 0.34 -1.25
CA GLN A 74 -11.73 1.09 -0.77
C GLN A 74 -11.67 1.36 0.73
N ARG A 75 -11.30 0.35 1.53
CA ARG A 75 -11.12 0.51 2.97
C ARG A 75 -10.00 1.51 3.30
N ALA A 76 -8.87 1.43 2.60
CA ALA A 76 -7.77 2.38 2.78
C ALA A 76 -8.15 3.81 2.39
N MET A 77 -8.90 3.99 1.30
CA MET A 77 -9.39 5.30 0.87
C MET A 77 -10.40 5.90 1.85
N HIS A 78 -11.29 5.11 2.45
CA HIS A 78 -12.16 5.61 3.52
C HIS A 78 -11.36 6.10 4.75
N LEU A 79 -10.24 5.45 5.08
CA LEU A 79 -9.35 5.95 6.15
C LEU A 79 -8.70 7.28 5.77
N VAL A 80 -8.28 7.44 4.51
CA VAL A 80 -7.76 8.70 3.98
C VAL A 80 -8.82 9.80 4.10
N GLU A 81 -10.06 9.53 3.70
CA GLU A 81 -11.18 10.46 3.84
C GLU A 81 -11.46 10.81 5.29
N GLN A 82 -11.43 9.82 6.19
CA GLN A 82 -11.55 10.07 7.63
C GLN A 82 -10.45 11.02 8.13
N VAL A 83 -9.19 10.84 7.73
CA VAL A 83 -8.11 11.76 8.10
C VAL A 83 -8.35 13.17 7.56
N LYS A 84 -8.90 13.30 6.35
CA LYS A 84 -9.23 14.61 5.75
C LYS A 84 -10.41 15.31 6.45
N VAL A 85 -11.43 14.57 6.87
CA VAL A 85 -12.67 15.12 7.42
C VAL A 85 -12.62 15.31 8.94
N SER A 86 -11.84 14.49 9.64
CA SER A 86 -11.81 14.47 11.11
C SER A 86 -10.98 15.62 11.68
N ARG A 87 -11.65 16.59 12.31
CA ARG A 87 -10.98 17.70 13.03
C ARG A 87 -10.35 17.31 14.38
N GLY A 88 -10.62 16.10 14.88
CA GLY A 88 -10.25 15.67 16.24
C GLY A 88 -9.29 14.48 16.37
N SER A 89 -9.12 13.66 15.34
CA SER A 89 -8.22 12.48 15.34
C SER A 89 -7.20 12.61 14.21
N PRO A 90 -6.07 13.31 14.43
CA PRO A 90 -5.19 13.75 13.34
C PRO A 90 -4.32 12.64 12.73
N LEU A 91 -4.32 11.42 13.28
CA LEU A 91 -3.39 10.35 12.93
C LEU A 91 -4.12 9.02 12.83
N VAL A 92 -4.08 8.41 11.64
CA VAL A 92 -4.52 7.03 11.41
C VAL A 92 -3.31 6.23 10.95
N THR A 93 -3.04 5.13 11.64
CA THR A 93 -1.97 4.21 11.28
C THR A 93 -2.57 2.90 10.79
N CYS A 94 -2.18 2.50 9.58
CA CYS A 94 -2.62 1.26 8.97
C CYS A 94 -1.45 0.28 8.81
N LEU A 95 -1.65 -0.96 9.25
CA LEU A 95 -0.75 -2.08 8.98
C LEU A 95 -1.31 -2.93 7.84
N LEU A 96 -0.56 -3.02 6.74
CA LEU A 96 -0.78 -4.01 5.70
C LEU A 96 -0.01 -5.30 6.03
N GLU A 97 -0.73 -6.41 6.13
CA GLU A 97 -0.18 -7.74 6.41
C GLU A 97 -0.53 -8.74 5.30
N GLY A 98 0.28 -9.77 5.09
CA GLY A 98 0.00 -10.80 4.10
C GLY A 98 1.28 -11.44 3.53
N PRO A 99 1.21 -12.55 2.78
CA PRO A 99 2.41 -13.29 2.40
C PRO A 99 3.31 -12.53 1.41
N ALA A 100 4.58 -12.94 1.27
CA ALA A 100 5.50 -12.30 0.34
C ALA A 100 4.98 -12.34 -1.10
N GLY A 101 5.19 -11.28 -1.87
CA GLY A 101 4.64 -11.17 -3.23
C GLY A 101 3.18 -10.69 -3.31
N SER A 102 2.47 -10.50 -2.19
CA SER A 102 1.08 -10.00 -2.19
C SER A 102 0.92 -8.50 -2.52
N ALA A 103 1.96 -7.84 -3.04
CA ALA A 103 1.93 -6.46 -3.51
C ALA A 103 1.53 -5.38 -2.45
N LYS A 104 1.72 -5.66 -1.15
CA LYS A 104 1.48 -4.70 -0.05
C LYS A 104 2.09 -3.31 -0.30
N SER A 105 3.36 -3.27 -0.72
CA SER A 105 4.07 -2.01 -0.99
C SER A 105 3.44 -1.24 -2.15
N ALA A 106 2.95 -1.94 -3.18
CA ALA A 106 2.27 -1.32 -4.31
C ALA A 106 0.95 -0.69 -3.86
N VAL A 107 0.15 -1.40 -3.05
CA VAL A 107 -1.11 -0.86 -2.49
C VAL A 107 -0.85 0.39 -1.65
N ALA A 108 0.17 0.36 -0.77
CA ALA A 108 0.53 1.52 0.04
C ALA A 108 0.94 2.73 -0.82
N ALA A 109 1.72 2.49 -1.89
CA ALA A 109 2.14 3.55 -2.80
C ALA A 109 0.96 4.11 -3.60
N THR A 110 0.08 3.26 -4.14
CA THR A 110 -1.12 3.68 -4.88
C THR A 110 -2.06 4.49 -3.99
N VAL A 111 -2.34 4.03 -2.77
CA VAL A 111 -3.16 4.79 -1.81
C VAL A 111 -2.49 6.12 -1.47
N GLY A 112 -1.17 6.15 -1.29
CA GLY A 112 -0.44 7.40 -1.07
C GLY A 112 -0.58 8.38 -2.23
N ILE A 113 -0.48 7.92 -3.47
CA ILE A 113 -0.65 8.78 -4.67
C ILE A 113 -2.09 9.27 -4.80
N ASP A 114 -3.06 8.36 -4.69
CA ASP A 114 -4.49 8.68 -4.85
C ASP A 114 -5.07 9.46 -3.67
N SER A 115 -4.36 9.49 -2.54
CA SER A 115 -4.78 10.22 -1.35
C SER A 115 -4.80 11.73 -1.54
N ASP A 116 -4.10 12.27 -2.54
CA ASP A 116 -3.99 13.71 -2.81
C ASP A 116 -3.53 14.51 -1.57
N PHE A 117 -2.64 13.91 -0.77
CA PHE A 117 -1.97 14.61 0.32
C PHE A 117 -0.80 15.45 -0.21
N ALA A 118 -0.63 16.66 0.34
CA ALA A 118 0.46 17.56 -0.02
C ALA A 118 1.86 16.98 0.26
N TYR A 119 1.95 16.05 1.22
CA TYR A 119 3.19 15.37 1.57
C TYR A 119 2.99 13.86 1.69
N VAL A 120 3.65 13.11 0.82
CA VAL A 120 3.69 11.64 0.83
C VAL A 120 5.14 11.21 0.75
N LYS A 121 5.61 10.44 1.74
CA LYS A 121 7.00 9.97 1.79
C LYS A 121 7.06 8.48 2.12
N VAL A 122 7.74 7.72 1.25
CA VAL A 122 8.04 6.31 1.48
C VAL A 122 9.37 6.19 2.23
N ILE A 123 9.36 5.45 3.33
CA ILE A 123 10.56 5.07 4.09
C ILE A 123 10.83 3.59 3.83
N SER A 124 11.95 3.27 3.17
CA SER A 124 12.39 1.89 2.90
C SER A 124 13.64 1.56 3.72
N ALA A 125 13.73 0.34 4.24
CA ALA A 125 14.91 -0.15 4.95
C ALA A 125 16.18 -0.10 4.08
N GLU A 126 16.04 -0.21 2.76
CA GLU A 126 17.14 -0.10 1.80
C GLU A 126 17.86 1.25 1.89
N THR A 127 17.11 2.32 2.17
CA THR A 127 17.66 3.67 2.32
C THR A 127 18.40 3.89 3.65
N MET A 128 18.36 2.89 4.54
CA MET A 128 18.96 2.92 5.88
C MET A 128 20.17 1.98 6.01
N ILE A 129 20.48 1.21 4.96
CA ILE A 129 21.62 0.30 4.94
C ILE A 129 22.91 1.12 5.02
N GLY A 130 23.82 0.72 5.92
CA GLY A 130 25.14 1.35 6.07
C GLY A 130 25.19 2.57 6.99
N PHE A 131 24.06 2.96 7.61
CA PHE A 131 24.02 4.03 8.61
C PHE A 131 23.96 3.49 10.04
N SER A 132 24.43 4.29 11.01
CA SER A 132 24.25 3.99 12.43
C SER A 132 22.77 4.05 12.84
N GLU A 133 22.40 3.34 13.90
CA GLU A 133 21.05 3.40 14.48
C GLU A 133 20.63 4.84 14.82
N SER A 134 21.55 5.62 15.40
CA SER A 134 21.32 7.05 15.70
C SER A 134 20.99 7.88 14.45
N SER A 135 21.67 7.62 13.34
CA SER A 135 21.44 8.31 12.06
C SER A 135 20.10 7.89 11.44
N ASN A 136 19.74 6.61 11.55
CA ASN A 136 18.46 6.10 11.08
C ASN A 136 17.30 6.70 11.87
N CYS A 137 17.41 6.75 13.20
CA CYS A 137 16.43 7.41 14.06
C CYS A 137 16.27 8.89 13.69
N ALA A 138 17.38 9.63 13.54
CA ALA A 138 17.34 11.04 13.16
C ALA A 138 16.65 11.27 11.80
N ARG A 139 16.91 10.40 10.81
CA ARG A 139 16.24 10.46 9.49
C ARG A 139 14.74 10.22 9.61
N ILE A 140 14.32 9.21 10.37
CA ILE A 140 12.90 8.91 10.58
C ILE A 140 12.21 10.09 11.25
N CYS A 141 12.79 10.63 12.33
CA CYS A 141 12.26 11.80 13.02
C CYS A 141 12.11 13.00 12.08
N LYS A 142 13.12 13.26 11.24
CA LYS A 142 13.07 14.35 10.25
C LYS A 142 11.92 14.17 9.26
N VAL A 143 11.66 12.96 8.77
CA VAL A 143 10.53 12.70 7.86
C VAL A 143 9.18 13.00 8.53
N PHE A 144 9.03 12.66 9.81
CA PHE A 144 7.82 12.98 10.58
C PHE A 144 7.68 14.48 10.87
N GLU A 145 8.76 15.18 11.18
CA GLU A 145 8.76 16.64 11.35
C GLU A 145 8.34 17.36 10.07
N ASP A 146 8.88 16.93 8.92
CA ASP A 146 8.54 17.50 7.62
C ASP A 146 7.07 17.23 7.25
N ALA A 147 6.56 16.04 7.58
CA ALA A 147 5.14 15.71 7.42
C ALA A 147 4.23 16.61 8.29
N TYR A 148 4.61 16.85 9.54
CA TYR A 148 3.84 17.71 10.46
C TYR A 148 3.79 19.16 9.97
N LYS A 149 4.90 19.69 9.44
CA LYS A 149 4.95 21.03 8.83
C LYS A 149 4.04 21.13 7.61
N SER A 150 3.93 20.07 6.80
CA SER A 150 3.05 20.06 5.63
C SER A 150 1.57 20.16 6.02
N GLN A 151 1.15 19.57 7.14
CA GLN A 151 -0.25 19.59 7.59
C GLN A 151 -0.66 20.95 8.16
N LEU A 152 0.30 21.75 8.66
CA LEU A 152 0.08 23.13 9.10
C LEU A 152 0.02 24.13 7.93
N ALA A 153 0.46 23.73 6.74
CA ALA A 153 0.55 24.58 5.55
C ALA A 153 -0.65 24.44 4.60
N SER A 154 -1.51 23.44 4.81
CA SER A 154 -2.74 23.14 4.05
C SER A 154 -3.99 23.56 4.80
#